data_AF-A0A266QAI8-F1
#
_entry.id   AF-A0A266QAI8-F1
#
_cell.length_a   1.000
_cell.length_b   1.000
_cell.length_c   1.000
_cell.angle_alpha   90.00
_cell.angle_beta   90.00
_cell.angle_gamma   90.00
#
_symmetry.space_group_name_H-M   'P 1'
#
loop_
_entity.id
_entity.type
_entity.pdbx_description
1 polymer ?
#
loop_
_entity_poly.entity_id
_entity_poly.type
_entity_poly.pdbx_seq_one_letter_code
_entity_poly.pdbx_strand_id
1 'polypeptide(L)'
;MSIRVLFILLFTSIISGCAVNKMDAQVFPDQDLSKINTFYVVKLDADDRNVNDLIVKKLSAIGKEASTGTAVNAPANVDALVTYTDKWMWDITMYMIELTIVIQDPKDKFPIAKGYSMHTSLTRLSPEEMVDEVITNIYKKQTN
;
A
#
# COMPACT_ATOMS: atom_id res chain seq x y z
N MET A 1 -34.92 -19.98 -30.52
CA MET A 1 -34.53 -19.42 -29.20
C MET A 1 -35.73 -18.72 -28.62
N SER A 2 -36.30 -19.22 -27.52
CA SER A 2 -37.52 -18.66 -26.92
C SER A 2 -37.23 -17.30 -26.28
N ILE A 3 -38.19 -16.36 -26.34
CA ILE A 3 -38.04 -14.97 -25.84
C ILE A 3 -37.57 -14.92 -24.36
N ARG A 4 -37.91 -15.95 -23.58
CA ARG A 4 -37.47 -16.16 -22.19
C ARG A 4 -35.95 -16.35 -22.06
N VAL A 5 -35.33 -17.04 -23.00
CA VAL A 5 -33.87 -17.26 -23.03
C VAL A 5 -33.14 -15.96 -23.36
N LEU A 6 -33.73 -15.10 -24.22
CA LEU A 6 -33.18 -13.79 -24.55
C LEU A 6 -33.19 -12.83 -23.35
N PHE A 7 -34.27 -12.83 -22.54
CA PHE A 7 -34.34 -12.04 -21.32
C PHE A 7 -33.35 -12.51 -20.24
N ILE A 8 -33.12 -13.81 -20.11
CA ILE A 8 -32.13 -14.36 -19.15
C ILE A 8 -30.71 -13.95 -19.55
N LEU A 9 -30.36 -14.04 -20.84
CA LEU A 9 -29.05 -13.60 -21.36
C LEU A 9 -28.83 -12.08 -21.25
N LEU A 10 -29.88 -11.28 -21.40
CA LEU A 10 -29.82 -9.83 -21.21
C LEU A 10 -29.67 -9.45 -19.73
N PHE A 11 -30.23 -10.23 -18.81
CA PHE A 11 -30.13 -9.97 -17.37
C PHE A 11 -28.78 -10.38 -16.79
N THR A 12 -28.13 -11.42 -17.31
CA THR A 12 -26.79 -11.85 -16.85
C THR A 12 -25.67 -10.93 -17.32
N SER A 13 -25.88 -10.15 -18.38
CA SER A 13 -24.88 -9.21 -18.91
C SER A 13 -24.79 -7.89 -18.13
N ILE A 14 -25.69 -7.63 -17.18
CA ILE A 14 -25.69 -6.42 -16.33
C ILE A 14 -24.88 -6.63 -15.04
N ILE A 15 -24.47 -7.87 -14.73
CA ILE A 15 -23.75 -8.24 -13.49
C ILE A 15 -22.23 -8.32 -13.71
N SER A 16 -21.72 -7.91 -14.88
CA SER A 16 -20.28 -7.69 -15.09
C SER A 16 -19.83 -6.40 -14.39
N GLY A 17 -19.97 -6.36 -13.07
CA GLY A 17 -19.26 -5.39 -12.26
C GLY A 17 -17.76 -5.70 -12.37
N CYS A 18 -17.02 -4.91 -13.14
CA CYS A 18 -15.57 -5.03 -13.16
C CYS A 18 -15.07 -4.71 -11.75
N ALA A 19 -14.64 -5.74 -11.03
CA ALA A 19 -13.78 -5.60 -9.87
C ALA A 19 -12.63 -4.65 -10.22
N VAL A 20 -12.54 -3.52 -9.51
CA VAL A 20 -11.43 -2.58 -9.69
C VAL A 20 -10.41 -2.85 -8.61
N ASN A 21 -9.30 -3.41 -9.06
CA ASN A 21 -8.10 -3.66 -8.29
C ASN A 21 -6.92 -3.08 -9.08
N LYS A 22 -6.18 -2.16 -8.46
CA LYS A 22 -5.04 -1.49 -9.07
C LYS A 22 -3.88 -1.53 -8.09
N MET A 23 -2.77 -2.10 -8.52
CA MET A 23 -1.53 -2.09 -7.78
C MET A 23 -0.40 -1.65 -8.71
N ASP A 24 0.51 -0.85 -8.17
CA ASP A 24 1.72 -0.46 -8.89
C ASP A 24 2.86 -0.18 -7.91
N ALA A 25 4.08 -0.28 -8.39
CA ALA A 25 5.26 0.11 -7.64
C ALA A 25 6.36 0.58 -8.58
N GLN A 26 7.15 1.53 -8.09
CA GLN A 26 8.30 2.08 -8.78
C GLN A 26 9.46 2.29 -7.81
N VAL A 27 10.67 2.02 -8.29
CA VAL A 27 11.94 2.41 -7.66
C VAL A 27 12.52 3.51 -8.54
N PHE A 28 12.92 4.62 -7.93
CA PHE A 28 13.46 5.76 -8.68
C PHE A 28 14.86 5.44 -9.23
N PRO A 29 15.27 6.03 -10.37
CA PRO A 29 16.59 5.79 -10.95
C PRO A 29 17.72 6.06 -9.96
N ASP A 30 18.81 5.29 -10.09
CA ASP A 30 20.03 5.38 -9.26
C ASP A 30 19.84 5.10 -7.77
N GLN A 31 18.66 4.61 -7.37
CA GLN A 31 18.36 4.16 -6.01
C GLN A 31 18.48 2.64 -5.88
N ASP A 32 18.94 2.19 -4.72
CA ASP A 32 19.17 0.77 -4.45
C ASP A 32 18.60 0.40 -3.06
N LEU A 33 17.39 -0.17 -3.06
CA LEU A 33 16.71 -0.61 -1.84
C LEU A 33 17.44 -1.73 -1.11
N SER A 34 18.37 -2.45 -1.76
CA SER A 34 19.15 -3.50 -1.10
C SER A 34 20.11 -2.95 -0.05
N LYS A 35 20.54 -1.68 -0.20
CA LYS A 35 21.44 -0.98 0.71
C LYS A 35 20.74 -0.35 1.92
N ILE A 36 19.40 -0.31 1.91
CA ILE A 36 18.59 0.32 2.96
C ILE A 36 18.18 -0.74 3.96
N ASN A 37 18.60 -0.60 5.22
CA ASN A 37 18.37 -1.60 6.27
C ASN A 37 17.56 -1.06 7.45
N THR A 38 17.70 0.23 7.75
CA THR A 38 17.03 0.90 8.86
C THR A 38 15.96 1.86 8.36
N PHE A 39 14.73 1.70 8.85
CA PHE A 39 13.56 2.45 8.44
C PHE A 39 12.89 3.14 9.63
N TYR A 40 12.46 4.37 9.42
CA TYR A 40 11.56 5.06 10.34
C TYR A 40 10.22 5.37 9.66
N VAL A 41 9.16 4.72 10.11
CA VAL A 41 7.80 4.94 9.61
C VAL A 41 7.16 6.10 10.35
N VAL A 42 6.91 7.18 9.64
CA VAL A 42 6.27 8.37 10.19
C VAL A 42 4.78 8.10 10.37
N LYS A 43 4.32 8.04 11.62
CA LYS A 43 2.89 7.94 11.94
C LYS A 43 2.17 9.19 11.47
N LEU A 44 1.07 9.00 10.74
CA LEU A 44 0.15 10.09 10.41
C LEU A 44 -0.69 10.45 11.63
N ASP A 45 -0.79 11.74 11.94
CA ASP A 45 -1.57 12.21 13.10
C ASP A 45 -3.05 11.83 13.01
N ALA A 46 -3.59 11.74 11.79
CA ALA A 46 -4.97 11.37 11.52
C ALA A 46 -5.22 9.85 11.51
N ASP A 47 -4.18 9.01 11.59
CA ASP A 47 -4.31 7.56 11.56
C ASP A 47 -4.65 7.01 12.96
N ASP A 48 -5.92 6.65 13.12
CA ASP A 48 -6.49 6.01 14.30
C ASP A 48 -6.48 4.47 14.22
N ARG A 49 -5.98 3.90 13.12
CA ARG A 49 -5.98 2.45 12.82
C ARG A 49 -4.58 1.83 12.87
N ASN A 50 -3.56 2.64 13.12
CA ASN A 50 -2.17 2.24 13.32
C ASN A 50 -1.58 1.52 12.10
N VAL A 51 -1.84 2.05 10.90
CA VAL A 51 -1.26 1.54 9.65
C VAL A 51 0.26 1.62 9.69
N ASN A 52 0.82 2.62 10.38
CA ASN A 52 2.26 2.71 10.64
C ASN A 52 2.84 1.44 11.30
N ASP A 53 2.13 0.83 12.25
CA ASP A 53 2.59 -0.37 12.96
C ASP A 53 2.55 -1.59 12.03
N LEU A 54 1.57 -1.66 11.12
CA LEU A 54 1.49 -2.69 10.10
C LEU A 54 2.66 -2.61 9.13
N ILE A 55 3.03 -1.39 8.72
CA ILE A 55 4.20 -1.14 7.86
C ILE A 55 5.48 -1.58 8.56
N VAL A 56 5.69 -1.18 9.82
CA VAL A 56 6.84 -1.63 10.64
C VAL A 56 6.88 -3.16 10.70
N LYS A 57 5.76 -3.79 11.04
CA LYS A 57 5.66 -5.25 11.14
C LYS A 57 6.05 -5.94 9.84
N LYS A 58 5.58 -5.45 8.69
CA LYS A 58 5.92 -6.02 7.38
C LYS A 58 7.39 -5.81 7.02
N LEU A 59 7.95 -4.62 7.26
CA LEU A 59 9.39 -4.34 7.05
C LEU A 59 10.26 -5.25 7.92
N SER A 60 9.91 -5.42 9.19
CA SER A 60 10.61 -6.36 10.10
C SER A 60 10.49 -7.81 9.65
N ALA A 61 9.32 -8.23 9.15
CA ALA A 61 9.11 -9.59 8.65
C ALA A 61 9.99 -9.93 7.43
N ILE A 62 10.41 -8.93 6.64
CA ILE A 62 11.34 -9.11 5.51
C ILE A 62 12.80 -8.84 5.88
N GLY A 63 13.13 -8.80 7.18
CA GLY A 63 14.50 -8.68 7.68
C GLY A 63 15.05 -7.26 7.74
N LYS A 64 14.19 -6.23 7.74
CA LYS A 64 14.60 -4.83 7.89
C LYS A 64 14.41 -4.36 9.33
N GLU A 65 15.31 -3.50 9.80
CA GLU A 65 15.13 -2.82 11.08
C GLU A 65 14.15 -1.67 10.88
N ALA A 66 13.01 -1.69 11.58
CA ALA A 66 11.97 -0.69 11.41
C ALA A 66 11.44 -0.22 12.77
N SER A 67 11.19 1.07 12.87
CA SER A 67 10.56 1.71 14.02
C SER A 67 9.56 2.77 13.55
N THR A 68 8.74 3.30 14.46
CA THR A 68 7.72 4.28 14.09
C THR A 68 7.49 5.32 15.17
N GLY A 69 7.00 6.48 14.75
CA GLY A 69 6.56 7.56 15.62
C GLY A 69 6.29 8.83 14.81
N THR A 70 6.12 9.95 15.50
CA THR A 70 5.88 11.25 14.86
C THR A 70 7.12 11.72 14.08
N ALA A 71 6.94 12.53 13.04
CA ALA A 71 8.05 13.08 12.25
C ALA A 71 9.13 13.80 13.09
N VAL A 72 8.72 14.47 14.18
CA VAL A 72 9.63 15.18 15.10
C VAL A 72 10.58 14.24 15.85
N ASN A 73 10.19 12.98 16.01
CA ASN A 73 10.95 11.96 16.74
C ASN A 73 11.75 11.04 15.80
N ALA A 74 11.83 11.37 14.51
CA ALA A 74 12.60 10.59 13.55
C ALA A 74 14.09 10.61 13.92
N PRO A 75 14.76 9.44 14.08
CA PRO A 75 16.19 9.40 14.34
C PRO A 75 16.97 9.97 13.15
N ALA A 76 18.07 10.68 13.44
CA ALA A 76 18.91 11.29 12.40
C ALA A 76 19.71 10.27 11.57
N ASN A 77 19.79 9.01 12.01
CA ASN A 77 20.70 7.99 11.51
C ASN A 77 20.00 6.78 10.87
N VAL A 78 18.73 6.90 10.49
CA VAL A 78 18.07 5.86 9.67
C VAL A 78 18.47 5.99 8.21
N ASP A 79 18.42 4.89 7.47
CA ASP A 79 18.71 4.87 6.03
C ASP A 79 17.55 5.45 5.21
N ALA A 80 16.31 5.26 5.68
CA ALA A 80 15.12 5.76 5.01
C ALA A 80 14.01 6.18 5.97
N LEU A 81 13.27 7.22 5.57
CA LEU A 81 11.96 7.53 6.13
C LEU A 81 10.89 6.82 5.30
N VAL A 82 9.80 6.42 5.96
CA VAL A 82 8.62 5.87 5.30
C VAL A 82 7.42 6.74 5.64
N THR A 83 6.74 7.23 4.62
CA THR A 83 5.47 7.95 4.75
C THR A 83 4.37 7.16 4.03
N TYR A 84 3.13 7.38 4.42
CA TYR A 84 2.00 6.70 3.80
C TYR A 84 0.79 7.62 3.66
N THR A 85 -0.17 7.19 2.85
CA THR A 85 -1.51 7.76 2.78
C THR A 85 -2.48 6.61 2.72
N ASP A 86 -3.36 6.53 3.71
CA ASP A 86 -4.44 5.59 3.80
C ASP A 86 -5.78 6.28 3.49
N LYS A 87 -6.55 5.71 2.58
CA LYS A 87 -7.92 6.17 2.32
C LYS A 87 -8.90 5.10 2.74
N TRP A 88 -9.93 5.53 3.41
CA TRP A 88 -10.99 4.68 3.93
C TRP A 88 -12.31 5.01 3.26
N MET A 89 -13.08 3.99 2.94
CA MET A 89 -14.39 4.10 2.34
C MET A 89 -15.42 3.39 3.21
N TRP A 90 -16.63 3.95 3.25
CA TRP A 90 -17.81 3.31 3.81
C TRP A 90 -18.73 2.88 2.67
N ASP A 91 -19.09 1.61 2.63
CA ASP A 91 -20.07 1.06 1.69
C ASP A 91 -21.14 0.19 2.39
N ILE A 92 -20.67 -0.72 3.24
CA ILE A 92 -21.39 -1.68 4.08
C ILE A 92 -20.69 -1.69 5.44
N THR A 93 -19.36 -1.74 5.41
CA THR A 93 -18.47 -1.56 6.57
C THR A 93 -17.30 -0.66 6.19
N MET A 94 -16.63 -0.06 7.17
CA MET A 94 -15.41 0.70 6.92
C MET A 94 -14.30 -0.21 6.42
N TYR A 95 -13.62 0.21 5.36
CA TYR A 95 -12.45 -0.50 4.84
C TYR A 95 -11.45 0.43 4.16
N MET A 96 -10.20 0.00 4.08
CA MET A 96 -9.15 0.71 3.37
C MET A 96 -9.34 0.46 1.86
N ILE A 97 -9.65 1.52 1.12
CA ILE A 97 -9.84 1.44 -0.33
C ILE A 97 -8.54 1.67 -1.09
N GLU A 98 -7.63 2.46 -0.52
CA GLU A 98 -6.37 2.85 -1.15
C GLU A 98 -5.27 2.98 -0.10
N LEU A 99 -4.08 2.48 -0.43
CA LEU A 99 -2.87 2.66 0.34
C LEU A 99 -1.73 3.06 -0.60
N THR A 100 -1.08 4.17 -0.27
CA THR A 100 0.18 4.57 -0.89
C THR A 100 1.27 4.55 0.18
N ILE A 101 2.41 3.92 -0.10
CA ILE A 101 3.60 3.96 0.76
C ILE A 101 4.75 4.57 -0.06
N VAL A 102 5.47 5.50 0.54
CA VAL A 102 6.66 6.13 -0.05
C VAL A 102 7.85 5.91 0.88
N ILE A 103 8.90 5.33 0.34
CA ILE A 103 10.22 5.22 0.96
C ILE A 103 11.02 6.41 0.45
N GLN A 104 11.60 7.22 1.33
CA GLN A 104 12.27 8.48 0.98
C GLN A 104 13.60 8.63 1.72
N ASP A 105 14.54 9.35 1.11
CA ASP A 105 15.81 9.70 1.73
C ASP A 105 15.55 10.60 2.95
N PRO A 106 16.19 10.34 4.11
CA PRO A 106 15.93 11.08 5.33
C PRO A 106 16.44 12.53 5.29
N LYS A 107 17.41 12.85 4.42
CA LYS A 107 18.08 14.16 4.36
C LYS A 107 17.28 15.16 3.55
N ASP A 108 16.86 14.78 2.36
CA ASP A 108 16.17 15.69 1.42
C ASP A 108 14.72 15.29 1.13
N LYS A 109 14.26 14.15 1.66
CA LYS A 109 12.91 13.59 1.46
C LYS A 109 12.64 13.22 0.01
N PHE A 110 13.68 13.05 -0.80
CA PHE A 110 13.54 12.56 -2.18
C PHE A 110 13.02 11.12 -2.17
N PRO A 111 12.01 10.79 -3.00
CA PRO A 111 11.43 9.45 -3.02
C PRO A 111 12.42 8.44 -3.63
N ILE A 112 12.71 7.39 -2.86
CA ILE A 112 13.54 6.25 -3.25
C ILE A 112 12.66 5.21 -3.95
N ALA A 113 11.49 4.93 -3.37
CA ALA A 113 10.50 4.04 -3.93
C ALA A 113 9.09 4.45 -3.54
N LYS A 114 8.13 4.09 -4.39
CA LYS A 114 6.71 4.33 -4.16
C LYS A 114 5.93 3.08 -4.54
N GLY A 115 4.99 2.69 -3.69
CA GLY A 115 4.05 1.61 -3.99
C GLY A 115 2.62 2.06 -3.72
N TYR A 116 1.70 1.41 -4.42
CA TYR A 116 0.29 1.74 -4.46
C TYR A 116 -0.55 0.46 -4.50
N SER A 117 -1.63 0.45 -3.72
CA SER A 117 -2.66 -0.58 -3.74
C SER A 117 -4.02 0.08 -3.64
N MET A 118 -4.96 -0.37 -4.46
CA MET A 118 -6.36 0.05 -4.43
C MET A 118 -7.27 -1.12 -4.71
N HIS A 119 -8.22 -1.34 -3.83
CA HIS A 119 -9.20 -2.42 -3.91
C HIS A 119 -10.59 -1.87 -3.62
N THR A 120 -11.51 -2.06 -4.57
CA THR A 120 -12.93 -1.74 -4.36
C THR A 120 -13.64 -2.85 -3.58
N SER A 121 -14.87 -2.61 -3.15
CA SER A 121 -15.65 -3.45 -2.22
C SER A 121 -15.56 -4.96 -2.48
N LEU A 122 -15.65 -5.39 -3.75
CA LEU A 122 -15.66 -6.80 -4.14
C LEU A 122 -14.28 -7.47 -4.10
N THR A 123 -13.19 -6.70 -4.11
CA THR A 123 -11.81 -7.20 -4.06
C THR A 123 -11.07 -6.74 -2.82
N ARG A 124 -11.80 -6.31 -1.80
CA ARG A 124 -11.27 -5.76 -0.56
C ARG A 124 -10.22 -6.69 0.04
N LEU A 125 -9.11 -6.08 0.43
CA LEU A 125 -8.08 -6.69 1.26
C LEU A 125 -8.18 -6.12 2.69
N SER A 126 -7.68 -6.88 3.66
CA SER A 126 -7.36 -6.33 4.98
C SER A 126 -6.24 -5.29 4.90
N PRO A 127 -6.14 -4.37 5.87
CA PRO A 127 -5.02 -3.42 5.93
C PRO A 127 -3.65 -4.11 5.90
N GLU A 128 -3.50 -5.23 6.58
CA GLU A 128 -2.29 -6.05 6.60
C GLU A 128 -1.93 -6.58 5.21
N GLU A 129 -2.93 -7.10 4.48
CA GLU A 129 -2.76 -7.59 3.11
C GLU A 129 -2.42 -6.45 2.13
N MET A 130 -3.01 -5.26 2.29
CA MET A 130 -2.63 -4.10 1.47
C MET A 130 -1.19 -3.66 1.73
N VAL A 131 -0.76 -3.60 2.98
CA VAL A 131 0.63 -3.31 3.35
C VAL A 131 1.58 -4.37 2.76
N ASP A 132 1.22 -5.65 2.85
CA ASP A 132 1.96 -6.76 2.27
C ASP A 132 2.12 -6.60 0.75
N GLU A 133 1.01 -6.33 0.05
CA GLU A 133 0.97 -6.12 -1.39
C GLU A 133 1.88 -4.96 -1.81
N VAL A 134 1.73 -3.80 -1.17
CA VAL A 134 2.51 -2.60 -1.49
C VAL A 134 4.00 -2.82 -1.29
N ILE A 135 4.41 -3.28 -0.10
CA ILE A 135 5.84 -3.47 0.22
C ILE A 135 6.44 -4.57 -0.66
N THR A 136 5.74 -5.69 -0.83
CA THR A 136 6.23 -6.79 -1.67
C THR A 136 6.42 -6.33 -3.13
N ASN A 137 5.51 -5.54 -3.67
CA ASN A 137 5.62 -5.03 -5.04
C ASN A 137 6.77 -4.03 -5.20
N ILE A 138 7.05 -3.18 -4.20
CA ILE A 138 8.24 -2.31 -4.19
C ILE A 138 9.52 -3.15 -4.31
N TYR A 139 9.69 -4.18 -3.47
CA TYR A 139 10.89 -5.01 -3.50
C TYR A 139 11.01 -5.88 -4.76
N LYS A 140 9.89 -6.32 -5.35
CA LYS A 140 9.89 -7.02 -6.66
C LYS A 140 10.36 -6.12 -7.81
N LYS A 141 10.10 -4.81 -7.75
CA LYS A 141 10.54 -3.86 -8.77
C LYS A 141 12.02 -3.53 -8.70
N GLN A 142 12.65 -3.68 -7.54
CA GLN A 142 14.11 -3.55 -7.39
C GLN A 142 14.89 -4.65 -8.13
N THR A 143 14.32 -5.86 -8.19
CA THR A 143 15.00 -7.04 -8.76
C THR A 143 14.80 -7.22 -10.27
N ASN A 144 14.02 -6.34 -10.91
CA ASN A 144 13.76 -6.35 -12.35
C ASN A 144 14.44 -5.16 -13.03
#